data_AF-A0AA35NY02-F1
#
_entry.id   AF-A0AA35NY02-F1
#
_cell.length_a   1.000
_cell.length_b   1.000
_cell.length_c   1.000
_cell.angle_alpha   90.00
_cell.angle_beta   90.00
_cell.angle_gamma   90.00
#
_symmetry.space_group_name_H-M   'P 1'
#
loop_
_entity.id
_entity.type
_entity.pdbx_description
1 polymer ?
#
loop_
_entity_poly.entity_id
_entity_poly.type
_entity_poly.pdbx_seq_one_letter_code
_entity_poly.pdbx_strand_id
1 'polypeptide(L)'
;MMGLTFINALVFGVQGNTLRALGKDTPMNQFLAGSAAGAIQCVICCPMELAKTRMQLQGTGEYKLKSKNYKNSLDCLVKIYRKEGLKGINRGMVSTFMRETPSFGFYFLTYDCLTRYLGCEAEDSYIIPKLLLAGGMSGIVSWLSTYPVDVIKSRLQADGVGGIVRYHGILDCVRKSYHAEGLRVFTRGLTSTLLRAFPVNAATFATVTVFLMYMRSEENQIRGDLSGCEAGPAIQQPSSF
;
A
#
# COMPACT_ATOMS: atom_id res chain seq x y z
N MET A 1 9.67 -13.99 0.45
CA MET A 1 8.60 -13.07 -0.01
C MET A 1 9.20 -11.69 -0.06
N MET A 2 9.00 -10.90 -1.13
CA MET A 2 9.44 -9.51 -1.11
C MET A 2 8.78 -8.79 0.06
N GLY A 3 9.58 -8.13 0.89
CA GLY A 3 9.11 -7.34 2.02
C GLY A 3 8.33 -6.13 1.54
N LEU A 4 7.38 -5.67 2.35
CA LEU A 4 6.61 -4.45 2.09
C LEU A 4 7.52 -3.25 1.83
N THR A 5 8.67 -3.20 2.50
CA THR A 5 9.72 -2.18 2.31
C THR A 5 10.27 -2.14 0.89
N PHE A 6 10.53 -3.31 0.27
CA PHE A 6 11.04 -3.36 -1.10
C PHE A 6 10.01 -2.84 -2.09
N ILE A 7 8.75 -3.23 -1.89
CA ILE A 7 7.63 -2.81 -2.73
C ILE A 7 7.45 -1.29 -2.64
N ASN A 8 7.43 -0.74 -1.43
CA ASN A 8 7.29 0.70 -1.22
C ASN A 8 8.49 1.47 -1.78
N ALA A 9 9.73 0.97 -1.58
CA ALA A 9 10.92 1.59 -2.14
C ALA A 9 10.86 1.66 -3.68
N LEU A 10 10.34 0.61 -4.33
CA LEU A 10 10.14 0.60 -5.77
C LEU A 10 9.10 1.64 -6.20
N VAL A 11 7.96 1.72 -5.52
CA VAL A 11 6.90 2.69 -5.82
C VAL A 11 7.42 4.12 -5.71
N PHE A 12 8.03 4.46 -4.58
CA PHE A 12 8.56 5.81 -4.34
C PHE A 12 9.72 6.14 -5.29
N GLY A 13 10.57 5.16 -5.62
CA GLY A 13 11.63 5.33 -6.59
C GLY A 13 11.10 5.66 -7.99
N VAL A 14 10.13 4.88 -8.47
CA VAL A 14 9.52 5.09 -9.80
C VAL A 14 8.72 6.39 -9.84
N GLN A 15 7.93 6.68 -8.81
CA GLN A 15 7.15 7.91 -8.72
C GLN A 15 8.08 9.13 -8.72
N GLY A 16 9.14 9.13 -7.91
CA GLY A 16 10.09 10.23 -7.83
C GLY A 16 10.83 10.47 -9.15
N ASN A 17 11.23 9.40 -9.84
CA ASN A 17 11.87 9.52 -11.15
C ASN A 17 10.89 10.02 -12.24
N THR A 18 9.64 9.57 -12.19
CA THR A 18 8.59 9.99 -13.14
C THR A 18 8.22 11.46 -12.92
N LEU A 19 8.08 11.89 -11.67
CA LEU A 19 7.79 13.29 -11.35
C LEU A 19 8.93 14.23 -11.80
N ARG A 20 10.18 13.82 -11.60
CA ARG A 20 11.36 14.54 -12.12
C ARG A 20 11.36 14.66 -13.64
N ALA A 21 10.89 13.62 -14.35
CA ALA A 21 10.78 13.65 -15.81
C ALA A 21 9.63 14.56 -16.31
N LEU A 22 8.53 14.69 -15.55
CA LEU A 22 7.40 15.57 -15.90
C LEU A 22 7.64 17.05 -15.56
N GLY A 23 8.59 17.37 -14.68
CA GLY A 23 9.11 18.74 -14.44
C GLY A 23 8.12 19.76 -13.85
N LYS A 24 6.86 19.39 -13.58
CA LYS A 24 5.84 20.26 -12.95
C LYS A 24 5.10 19.52 -11.84
N ASP A 25 5.09 20.10 -10.64
CA ASP A 25 4.38 19.56 -9.47
C ASP A 25 2.89 19.93 -9.49
N THR A 26 2.15 19.34 -10.43
CA THR A 26 0.68 19.45 -10.48
C THR A 26 0.02 18.19 -9.91
N PRO A 27 -1.18 18.29 -9.31
CA PRO A 27 -1.90 17.13 -8.78
C PRO A 27 -2.16 16.05 -9.85
N MET A 28 -2.39 16.47 -11.10
CA MET A 28 -2.55 15.55 -12.22
C MET A 28 -1.24 14.82 -12.59
N ASN A 29 -0.08 15.49 -12.49
CA ASN A 29 1.21 14.83 -12.69
C ASN A 29 1.54 13.85 -11.56
N GLN A 30 1.09 14.12 -10.33
CA GLN A 30 1.20 13.16 -9.23
C GLN A 30 0.33 11.94 -9.44
N PHE A 31 -0.90 12.11 -9.96
CA PHE A 31 -1.74 11.00 -10.39
C PHE A 31 -1.02 10.15 -11.45
N LEU A 32 -0.50 10.77 -12.51
CA LEU A 32 0.18 10.07 -13.59
C LEU A 32 1.45 9.35 -13.12
N ALA A 33 2.28 10.01 -12.30
CA ALA A 33 3.46 9.43 -11.71
C ALA A 33 3.12 8.26 -10.78
N GLY A 34 2.05 8.39 -9.98
CA GLY A 34 1.52 7.33 -9.15
C GLY A 34 1.01 6.13 -9.95
N SER A 35 0.26 6.39 -11.03
CA SER A 35 -0.22 5.35 -11.93
C SER A 35 0.92 4.63 -12.64
N ALA A 36 1.95 5.34 -13.09
CA ALA A 36 3.14 4.73 -13.69
C ALA A 36 3.91 3.86 -12.68
N ALA A 37 4.04 4.32 -11.43
CA ALA A 37 4.62 3.55 -10.35
C ALA A 37 3.82 2.26 -10.06
N GLY A 38 2.50 2.35 -9.99
CA GLY A 38 1.60 1.19 -9.81
C GLY A 38 1.68 0.19 -10.97
N ALA A 39 1.79 0.68 -12.20
CA ALA A 39 1.95 -0.15 -13.40
C ALA A 39 3.24 -0.99 -13.35
N ILE A 40 4.38 -0.35 -13.07
CA ILE A 40 5.68 -1.03 -12.96
C ILE A 40 5.70 -1.98 -11.76
N GLN A 41 5.13 -1.56 -10.64
CA GLN A 41 4.99 -2.40 -9.45
C GLN A 41 4.16 -3.66 -9.74
N CYS A 42 3.05 -3.58 -10.49
CA CYS A 42 2.28 -4.80 -10.81
C CYS A 42 3.14 -5.79 -11.58
N VAL A 43 3.92 -5.40 -12.59
CA VAL A 43 4.70 -6.37 -13.38
C VAL A 43 5.59 -7.24 -12.48
N ILE A 44 6.15 -6.65 -11.41
CA ILE A 44 7.01 -7.33 -10.45
C ILE A 44 6.23 -8.07 -9.36
N CYS A 45 5.15 -7.47 -8.85
CA CYS A 45 4.38 -8.01 -7.72
C CYS A 45 3.31 -9.03 -8.13
N CYS A 46 2.77 -8.92 -9.34
CA CYS A 46 1.68 -9.75 -9.86
C CYS A 46 1.98 -11.27 -9.82
N PRO A 47 3.17 -11.80 -10.19
CA PRO A 47 3.46 -13.23 -10.01
C PRO A 47 3.53 -13.66 -8.54
N MET A 48 3.99 -12.77 -7.66
CA MET A 48 4.09 -13.03 -6.22
C MET A 48 2.72 -13.01 -5.54
N GLU A 49 1.85 -12.06 -5.89
CA GLU A 49 0.47 -12.02 -5.43
C GLU A 49 -0.29 -13.28 -5.85
N LEU A 50 -0.14 -13.70 -7.12
CA LEU A 50 -0.76 -14.93 -7.62
C LEU A 50 -0.33 -16.15 -6.78
N ALA A 51 0.96 -16.30 -6.51
CA ALA A 51 1.47 -17.40 -5.69
C ALA A 51 0.92 -17.35 -4.26
N LYS A 52 0.84 -16.15 -3.64
CA LYS A 52 0.26 -15.97 -2.30
C LYS A 52 -1.22 -16.34 -2.26
N THR A 53 -2.03 -15.81 -3.17
CA THR A 53 -3.47 -16.07 -3.23
C THR A 53 -3.73 -17.57 -3.41
N ARG A 54 -3.01 -18.24 -4.32
CA ARG A 54 -3.15 -19.69 -4.52
C ARG A 54 -2.76 -20.49 -3.28
N MET A 55 -1.69 -20.12 -2.57
CA MET A 55 -1.31 -20.77 -1.31
C MET A 55 -2.33 -20.55 -0.19
N GLN A 56 -2.90 -19.35 -0.08
CA GLN A 56 -3.94 -19.06 0.92
C GLN A 56 -5.22 -19.85 0.65
N LEU A 57 -5.59 -19.99 -0.63
CA LEU A 57 -6.78 -20.75 -1.05
C LEU A 57 -6.62 -22.27 -0.85
N GLN A 58 -5.40 -22.81 -0.82
CA GLN A 58 -5.18 -24.24 -0.54
C GLN A 58 -5.68 -24.69 0.84
N GLY A 59 -5.86 -23.76 1.79
CA GLY A 59 -6.34 -24.06 3.14
C GLY A 59 -7.87 -23.96 3.31
N THR A 60 -8.62 -23.57 2.28
CA THR A 60 -10.05 -23.21 2.39
C THR A 60 -10.92 -24.08 1.47
N GLY A 61 -12.04 -24.61 1.98
CA GLY A 61 -13.01 -25.40 1.20
C GLY A 61 -12.64 -26.87 0.95
N GLU A 62 -13.13 -27.46 -0.16
CA GLU A 62 -12.91 -28.87 -0.57
C GLU A 62 -11.43 -29.25 -0.79
N TYR A 63 -10.52 -28.27 -0.85
CA TYR A 63 -9.07 -28.48 -1.00
C TYR A 63 -8.39 -29.03 0.26
N LYS A 64 -9.08 -29.09 1.41
CA LYS A 64 -8.61 -29.85 2.58
C LYS A 64 -8.36 -31.33 2.27
N LEU A 65 -9.04 -31.91 1.28
CA LEU A 65 -9.00 -33.36 0.99
C LEU A 65 -7.83 -33.81 0.11
N LYS A 66 -7.21 -32.92 -0.68
CA LYS A 66 -6.05 -33.26 -1.52
C LYS A 66 -4.79 -32.68 -0.91
N SER A 67 -3.96 -33.55 -0.33
CA SER A 67 -2.59 -33.33 0.18
C SER A 67 -1.94 -32.02 -0.27
N LYS A 68 -1.38 -31.24 0.67
CA LYS A 68 -0.71 -29.93 0.47
C LYS A 68 0.06 -29.90 -0.85
N ASN A 69 -0.55 -29.32 -1.90
CA ASN A 69 -0.03 -29.42 -3.26
C ASN A 69 1.13 -28.44 -3.54
N TYR A 70 1.29 -27.39 -2.72
CA TYR A 70 2.41 -26.44 -2.82
C TYR A 70 3.19 -26.41 -1.51
N LYS A 71 4.51 -26.61 -1.59
CA LYS A 71 5.40 -26.53 -0.41
C LYS A 71 5.79 -25.08 -0.10
N ASN A 72 6.00 -24.28 -1.16
CA ASN A 72 6.48 -22.89 -1.09
C ASN A 72 5.85 -22.06 -2.23
N SER A 73 5.89 -20.72 -2.12
CA SER A 73 5.37 -19.82 -3.17
C SER A 73 6.09 -19.99 -4.51
N LEU A 74 7.38 -20.31 -4.48
CA LEU A 74 8.16 -20.61 -5.69
C LEU A 74 7.77 -21.94 -6.32
N ASP A 75 7.54 -22.98 -5.51
CA ASP A 75 7.06 -24.29 -5.99
C ASP A 75 5.66 -24.16 -6.62
N CYS A 76 4.81 -23.30 -6.05
CA CYS A 76 3.52 -22.93 -6.64
C CYS A 76 3.70 -22.30 -8.03
N LEU A 77 4.57 -21.29 -8.15
CA LEU A 77 4.82 -20.58 -9.40
C LEU A 77 5.41 -21.49 -10.49
N VAL A 78 6.37 -22.35 -10.13
CA VAL A 78 6.98 -23.33 -11.05
C VAL A 78 5.95 -24.36 -11.54
N LYS A 79 5.08 -24.85 -10.65
CA LYS A 79 4.01 -25.78 -11.04
C LYS A 79 2.96 -25.13 -11.93
N ILE A 80 2.63 -23.85 -11.68
CA ILE A 80 1.73 -23.07 -12.55
C ILE A 80 2.37 -22.91 -13.92
N TYR A 81 3.65 -22.51 -13.97
CA TYR A 81 4.39 -22.36 -15.22
C TYR A 81 4.41 -23.66 -16.03
N ARG A 82 4.69 -24.80 -15.37
CA ARG A 82 4.71 -26.11 -16.05
C ARG A 82 3.34 -26.59 -16.54
N LYS A 83 2.25 -26.20 -15.88
CA LYS A 83 0.89 -26.66 -16.24
C LYS A 83 0.15 -25.73 -17.20
N GLU A 84 0.27 -24.42 -17.02
CA GLU A 84 -0.51 -23.39 -17.71
C GLU A 84 0.37 -22.42 -18.53
N GLY A 85 1.70 -22.57 -18.47
CA GLY A 85 2.65 -21.71 -19.18
C GLY A 85 2.67 -20.26 -18.69
N LEU A 86 3.20 -19.36 -19.53
CA LEU A 86 3.20 -17.91 -19.30
C LEU A 86 1.79 -17.33 -19.17
N LYS A 87 0.82 -17.92 -19.87
CA LYS A 87 -0.58 -17.50 -19.84
C LYS A 87 -1.23 -17.76 -18.47
N GLY A 88 -0.81 -18.82 -17.78
CA GLY A 88 -1.23 -19.11 -16.40
C GLY A 88 -0.67 -18.13 -15.37
N ILE A 89 0.60 -17.72 -15.52
CA ILE A 89 1.21 -16.69 -14.65
C ILE A 89 0.55 -15.33 -14.87
N ASN A 90 0.22 -15.00 -16.12
CA ASN A 90 -0.46 -13.75 -16.46
C ASN A 90 -1.97 -13.77 -16.17
N ARG A 91 -2.51 -14.89 -15.68
CA ARG A 91 -3.94 -15.03 -15.36
C ARG A 91 -4.27 -14.18 -14.15
N GLY A 92 -4.96 -13.05 -14.38
CA GLY A 92 -5.26 -12.04 -13.37
C GLY A 92 -4.23 -10.90 -13.28
N MET A 93 -3.25 -10.87 -14.17
CA MET A 93 -2.33 -9.72 -14.29
C MET A 93 -3.09 -8.48 -14.78
N VAL A 94 -3.98 -8.63 -15.77
CA VAL A 94 -4.80 -7.51 -16.28
C VAL A 94 -5.73 -6.95 -15.20
N SER A 95 -6.36 -7.81 -14.39
CA SER A 95 -7.23 -7.35 -13.30
C SER A 95 -6.44 -6.67 -12.18
N THR A 96 -5.24 -7.15 -11.88
CA THR A 96 -4.35 -6.47 -10.93
C THR A 96 -3.85 -5.14 -11.47
N PHE A 97 -3.42 -5.09 -12.73
CA PHE A 97 -2.99 -3.86 -13.38
C PHE A 97 -4.09 -2.79 -13.40
N MET A 98 -5.33 -3.20 -13.73
CA MET A 98 -6.50 -2.32 -13.69
C MET A 98 -6.86 -1.85 -12.27
N ARG A 99 -6.44 -2.56 -11.22
CA ARG A 99 -6.61 -2.13 -9.83
C ARG A 99 -5.48 -1.19 -9.39
N GLU A 100 -4.23 -1.62 -9.52
CA GLU A 100 -3.07 -0.91 -8.96
C GLU A 100 -2.90 0.47 -9.59
N THR A 101 -3.05 0.57 -10.91
CA THR A 101 -2.84 1.81 -11.66
C THR A 101 -3.73 2.97 -11.16
N PRO A 102 -5.06 2.81 -11.07
CA PRO A 102 -5.90 3.84 -10.46
C PRO A 102 -5.71 3.95 -8.94
N SER A 103 -5.45 2.83 -8.24
CA SER A 103 -5.25 2.84 -6.77
C SER A 103 -4.14 3.80 -6.36
N PHE A 104 -2.95 3.66 -6.95
CA PHE A 104 -1.82 4.52 -6.67
C PHE A 104 -2.02 5.94 -7.21
N GLY A 105 -2.65 6.09 -8.37
CA GLY A 105 -3.00 7.40 -8.91
C GLY A 105 -3.87 8.20 -7.94
N PHE A 106 -4.99 7.64 -7.49
CA PHE A 106 -5.89 8.28 -6.52
C PHE A 106 -5.23 8.48 -5.16
N TYR A 107 -4.40 7.55 -4.71
CA TYR A 107 -3.65 7.68 -3.47
C TYR A 107 -2.73 8.92 -3.50
N PHE A 108 -1.86 9.03 -4.51
CA PHE A 108 -0.92 10.15 -4.62
C PHE A 108 -1.60 11.48 -4.93
N LEU A 109 -2.62 11.47 -5.79
CA LEU A 109 -3.45 12.65 -6.07
C LEU A 109 -4.09 13.20 -4.79
N THR A 110 -4.76 12.32 -4.04
CA THR A 110 -5.46 12.73 -2.82
C THR A 110 -4.47 13.14 -1.75
N TYR A 111 -3.35 12.42 -1.63
CA TYR A 111 -2.29 12.76 -0.70
C TYR A 111 -1.75 14.17 -0.96
N ASP A 112 -1.40 14.50 -2.22
CA ASP A 112 -0.91 15.82 -2.62
C ASP A 112 -1.94 16.93 -2.41
N CYS A 113 -3.20 16.70 -2.79
CA CYS A 113 -4.27 17.67 -2.53
C CYS A 113 -4.46 17.95 -1.04
N LEU A 114 -4.40 16.91 -0.20
CA LEU A 114 -4.57 17.06 1.23
C LEU A 114 -3.35 17.71 1.89
N THR A 115 -2.12 17.33 1.55
CA THR A 115 -0.93 17.97 2.12
C THR A 115 -0.83 19.45 1.76
N ARG A 116 -1.26 19.84 0.55
CA ARG A 116 -1.39 21.25 0.14
C ARG A 116 -2.50 21.96 0.91
N TYR A 117 -3.67 21.33 1.05
CA TYR A 117 -4.80 21.93 1.77
C TYR A 117 -4.53 22.12 3.27
N LEU A 118 -3.85 21.17 3.91
CA LEU A 118 -3.49 21.25 5.33
C LEU A 118 -2.27 22.16 5.61
N GLY A 119 -1.62 22.69 4.57
CA GLY A 119 -0.42 23.52 4.71
C GLY A 119 0.70 22.79 5.45
N CYS A 120 1.06 21.59 4.99
CA CYS A 120 2.14 20.81 5.60
C CYS A 120 3.50 21.44 5.27
N GLU A 121 3.93 22.43 6.05
CA GLU A 121 5.25 23.05 5.97
C GLU A 121 6.24 22.39 6.93
N ALA A 122 7.52 22.34 6.55
CA ALA A 122 8.58 21.65 7.30
C ALA A 122 8.81 22.21 8.71
N GLU A 123 8.48 23.47 8.97
CA GLU A 123 8.64 24.14 10.27
C GLU A 123 7.42 23.98 11.20
N ASP A 124 6.35 23.34 10.75
CA ASP A 124 5.14 23.21 11.54
C ASP A 124 5.25 22.07 12.59
N SER A 125 5.04 22.38 13.86
CA SER A 125 5.08 21.40 14.96
C SER A 125 4.05 20.26 14.81
N TYR A 126 3.03 20.46 13.97
CA TYR A 126 1.98 19.48 13.68
C TYR A 126 2.12 18.80 12.31
N ILE A 127 3.26 18.93 11.61
CA ILE A 127 3.46 18.34 10.29
C ILE A 127 3.21 16.82 10.26
N ILE A 128 3.70 16.09 11.26
CA ILE A 128 3.59 14.63 11.29
C ILE A 128 2.13 14.14 11.42
N PRO A 129 1.33 14.61 12.40
CA PRO A 129 -0.08 14.24 12.46
C PRO A 129 -0.87 14.70 11.21
N LYS A 130 -0.53 15.86 10.61
CA LYS A 130 -1.15 16.30 9.35
C LYS A 130 -0.83 15.35 8.18
N LEU A 131 0.43 14.92 8.04
CA LEU A 131 0.85 13.96 7.01
C LEU A 131 0.21 12.58 7.21
N LEU A 132 0.04 12.14 8.46
CA LEU A 132 -0.65 10.89 8.78
C LEU A 132 -2.14 10.96 8.46
N LEU A 133 -2.82 12.06 8.81
CA LEU A 133 -4.21 12.26 8.43
C LEU A 133 -4.37 12.31 6.91
N ALA A 134 -3.47 13.00 6.20
CA ALA A 134 -3.44 13.04 4.74
C ALA A 134 -3.26 11.65 4.13
N GLY A 135 -2.31 10.85 4.64
CA GLY A 135 -2.07 9.48 4.20
C GLY A 135 -3.21 8.51 4.51
N GLY A 136 -3.86 8.67 5.66
CA GLY A 136 -5.00 7.85 6.06
C GLY A 136 -6.24 8.13 5.20
N MET A 137 -6.54 9.41 4.97
CA MET A 137 -7.66 9.82 4.10
C MET A 137 -7.41 9.45 2.64
N SER A 138 -6.19 9.64 2.12
CA SER A 138 -5.84 9.23 0.77
C SER A 138 -5.96 7.71 0.57
N GLY A 139 -5.62 6.93 1.58
CA GLY A 139 -5.86 5.48 1.61
C GLY A 139 -7.34 5.12 1.49
N ILE A 140 -8.22 5.80 2.23
CA ILE A 140 -9.67 5.57 2.16
C ILE A 140 -10.21 5.90 0.77
N VAL A 141 -9.83 7.06 0.21
CA VAL A 141 -10.27 7.48 -1.13
C VAL A 141 -9.78 6.52 -2.21
N SER A 142 -8.51 6.10 -2.13
CA SER A 142 -7.94 5.08 -3.01
C SER A 142 -8.74 3.78 -2.97
N TRP A 143 -9.03 3.26 -1.77
CA TRP A 143 -9.83 2.05 -1.60
C TRP A 143 -11.25 2.20 -2.13
N LEU A 144 -11.93 3.33 -1.89
CA LEU A 144 -13.29 3.58 -2.39
C LEU A 144 -13.34 3.57 -3.92
N SER A 145 -12.33 4.14 -4.57
CA SER A 145 -12.25 4.21 -6.03
C SER A 145 -12.02 2.83 -6.66
N THR A 146 -11.14 2.01 -6.08
CA THR A 146 -10.76 0.71 -6.66
C THR A 146 -11.58 -0.46 -6.17
N TYR A 147 -12.42 -0.27 -5.15
CA TYR A 147 -13.22 -1.32 -4.55
C TYR A 147 -14.03 -2.19 -5.56
N PRO A 148 -14.70 -1.62 -6.57
CA PRO A 148 -15.43 -2.41 -7.56
C PRO A 148 -14.50 -3.35 -8.34
N VAL A 149 -13.28 -2.89 -8.65
CA VAL A 149 -12.26 -3.66 -9.36
C VAL A 149 -11.71 -4.76 -8.47
N ASP A 150 -11.52 -4.50 -7.17
CA ASP A 150 -11.11 -5.51 -6.18
C ASP A 150 -12.12 -6.65 -6.06
N VAL A 151 -13.42 -6.36 -6.05
CA VAL A 151 -14.47 -7.39 -6.00
C VAL A 151 -14.38 -8.30 -7.23
N ILE A 152 -14.24 -7.73 -8.42
CA ILE A 152 -14.13 -8.50 -9.67
C ILE A 152 -12.83 -9.28 -9.74
N LYS A 153 -11.70 -8.67 -9.33
CA LYS A 153 -10.40 -9.35 -9.21
C LYS A 153 -10.50 -10.55 -8.29
N SER A 154 -11.11 -10.39 -7.11
CA SER A 154 -11.24 -11.46 -6.12
C SER A 154 -12.09 -12.61 -6.63
N ARG A 155 -13.22 -12.32 -7.29
CA ARG A 155 -14.07 -13.35 -7.92
C ARG A 155 -13.36 -14.10 -9.05
N LEU A 156 -12.62 -13.38 -9.90
CA LEU A 156 -11.88 -13.97 -11.01
C LEU A 156 -10.68 -14.80 -10.53
N GLN A 157 -10.01 -14.37 -9.45
CA GLN A 157 -8.91 -15.13 -8.85
C GLN A 157 -9.38 -16.37 -8.08
N ALA A 158 -10.58 -16.31 -7.50
CA ALA A 158 -11.25 -17.47 -6.90
C ALA A 158 -11.82 -18.43 -7.96
N ASP A 159 -12.00 -17.99 -9.20
CA ASP A 159 -12.54 -18.82 -10.28
C ASP A 159 -11.56 -19.93 -10.71
N GLY A 160 -12.11 -21.09 -11.08
CA GLY A 160 -11.32 -22.29 -11.39
C GLY A 160 -10.74 -23.02 -10.17
N VAL A 161 -10.95 -22.51 -8.95
CA VAL A 161 -10.70 -23.26 -7.70
C VAL A 161 -11.75 -24.37 -7.63
N GLY A 162 -11.31 -25.64 -7.76
CA GLY A 162 -12.18 -26.81 -7.79
C GLY A 162 -12.45 -27.37 -9.19
N GLY A 163 -11.80 -26.84 -10.23
CA GLY A 163 -11.90 -27.32 -11.60
C GLY A 163 -13.12 -26.80 -12.39
N ILE A 164 -14.00 -26.04 -11.75
CA ILE A 164 -15.14 -25.39 -12.40
C ILE A 164 -14.74 -23.95 -12.74
N VAL A 165 -14.71 -23.62 -14.03
CA VAL A 165 -14.47 -22.27 -14.53
C VAL A 165 -15.82 -21.63 -14.82
N ARG A 166 -16.20 -20.60 -14.06
CA ARG A 166 -17.48 -19.89 -14.19
C ARG A 166 -17.38 -18.65 -15.07
N TYR A 167 -16.21 -18.04 -15.21
CA TYR A 167 -16.02 -16.78 -15.92
C TYR A 167 -15.01 -16.92 -17.06
N HIS A 168 -15.39 -16.45 -18.25
CA HIS A 168 -14.51 -16.43 -19.43
C HIS A 168 -13.68 -15.15 -19.55
N GLY A 169 -13.88 -14.18 -18.64
CA GLY A 169 -13.13 -12.92 -18.60
C GLY A 169 -13.69 -11.93 -17.60
N ILE A 170 -13.06 -10.75 -17.53
CA ILE A 170 -13.44 -9.66 -16.62
C ILE A 170 -14.87 -9.18 -16.94
N LEU A 171 -15.16 -8.91 -18.21
CA LEU A 171 -16.48 -8.44 -18.68
C LEU A 171 -17.60 -9.46 -18.41
N ASP A 172 -17.30 -10.75 -18.61
CA ASP A 172 -18.25 -11.84 -18.31
C ASP A 172 -18.51 -11.95 -16.80
N CYS A 173 -17.46 -11.80 -15.97
CA CYS A 173 -17.59 -11.74 -14.52
C CYS A 173 -18.43 -10.55 -14.05
N VAL A 174 -18.22 -9.36 -14.63
CA VAL A 174 -19.00 -8.16 -14.33
C VAL A 174 -20.46 -8.37 -14.69
N ARG A 175 -20.76 -8.83 -15.91
CA ARG A 175 -22.13 -9.04 -16.39
C ARG A 175 -22.87 -10.07 -15.56
N LYS A 176 -22.26 -11.24 -15.31
CA LYS A 176 -22.86 -12.30 -14.49
C LYS A 176 -23.05 -11.88 -13.03
N SER A 177 -22.08 -11.18 -12.45
CA SER A 177 -22.19 -10.70 -11.06
C SER A 177 -23.29 -9.64 -10.92
N TYR A 178 -23.39 -8.72 -11.89
CA TYR A 178 -24.45 -7.72 -11.92
C TYR A 178 -25.84 -8.35 -12.08
N HIS A 179 -25.99 -9.34 -12.97
CA HIS A 179 -27.27 -10.01 -13.19
C HIS A 179 -27.68 -10.92 -12.01
N ALA A 180 -26.72 -11.47 -11.26
CA ALA A 180 -27.00 -12.35 -10.13
C ALA A 180 -27.28 -11.60 -8.82
N GLU A 181 -26.55 -10.51 -8.54
CA GLU A 181 -26.56 -9.83 -7.22
C GLU A 181 -26.84 -8.32 -7.31
N GLY A 182 -26.96 -7.75 -8.50
CA GLY A 182 -27.19 -6.33 -8.73
C GLY A 182 -26.00 -5.43 -8.36
N LEU A 183 -26.26 -4.12 -8.21
CA LEU A 183 -25.22 -3.11 -7.90
C LEU A 183 -24.58 -3.28 -6.53
N ARG A 184 -25.29 -3.87 -5.55
CA ARG A 184 -24.76 -4.08 -4.19
C ARG A 184 -23.57 -5.02 -4.17
N VAL A 185 -23.37 -5.84 -5.21
CA VAL A 185 -22.23 -6.74 -5.29
C VAL A 185 -20.90 -5.99 -5.28
N PHE A 186 -20.86 -4.80 -5.88
CA PHE A 186 -19.64 -4.00 -6.01
C PHE A 186 -19.25 -3.28 -4.74
N THR A 187 -20.15 -3.12 -3.78
CA THR A 187 -19.88 -2.50 -2.46
C THR A 187 -19.88 -3.53 -1.32
N ARG A 188 -20.15 -4.80 -1.63
CA ARG A 188 -20.26 -5.89 -0.66
C ARG A 188 -18.89 -6.22 -0.08
N GLY A 189 -18.72 -5.89 1.20
CA GLY A 189 -17.50 -6.11 1.97
C GLY A 189 -16.68 -4.84 2.23
N LEU A 190 -17.09 -3.69 1.67
CA LEU A 190 -16.39 -2.43 1.84
C LEU A 190 -16.31 -2.05 3.32
N THR A 191 -17.39 -2.26 4.08
CA THR A 191 -17.42 -2.06 5.53
C THR A 191 -16.36 -2.91 6.24
N SER A 192 -16.14 -4.16 5.82
CA SER A 192 -15.10 -5.01 6.41
C SER A 192 -13.70 -4.49 6.07
N THR A 193 -13.50 -3.99 4.86
CA THR A 193 -12.22 -3.40 4.42
C THR A 193 -11.92 -2.11 5.17
N LEU A 194 -12.91 -1.23 5.35
CA LEU A 194 -12.79 0.01 6.12
C LEU A 194 -12.63 -0.24 7.62
N LEU A 195 -13.36 -1.21 8.18
CA LEU A 195 -13.22 -1.60 9.58
C LEU A 195 -11.83 -2.18 9.87
N ARG A 196 -11.23 -2.90 8.93
CA ARG A 196 -9.83 -3.34 9.00
C ARG A 196 -8.84 -2.18 8.90
N ALA A 197 -9.17 -1.12 8.16
CA ALA A 197 -8.30 0.05 8.04
C ALA A 197 -8.18 0.81 9.36
N PHE A 198 -9.21 0.77 10.23
CA PHE A 198 -9.21 1.49 11.50
C PHE A 198 -8.09 1.03 12.46
N PRO A 199 -7.92 -0.27 12.79
CA PRO A 199 -6.78 -0.74 13.59
C PRO A 199 -5.42 -0.46 12.96
N VAL A 200 -5.31 -0.57 11.64
CA VAL A 200 -4.04 -0.31 10.92
C VAL A 200 -3.66 1.16 11.04
N ASN A 201 -4.63 2.06 10.83
CA ASN A 201 -4.41 3.49 10.98
C ASN A 201 -4.10 3.84 12.45
N ALA A 202 -4.86 3.30 13.41
CA ALA A 202 -4.63 3.52 14.84
C ALA A 202 -3.23 3.05 15.30
N ALA A 203 -2.79 1.87 14.85
CA ALA A 203 -1.45 1.37 15.11
C ALA A 203 -0.38 2.29 14.50
N THR A 204 -0.59 2.77 13.28
CA THR A 204 0.33 3.72 12.63
C THR A 204 0.44 5.02 13.43
N PHE A 205 -0.68 5.60 13.86
CA PHE A 205 -0.69 6.79 14.71
C PHE A 205 0.02 6.56 16.04
N ALA A 206 -0.21 5.42 16.70
CA ALA A 206 0.45 5.06 17.94
C ALA A 206 1.97 4.91 17.76
N THR A 207 2.41 4.17 16.75
CA THR A 207 3.84 3.97 16.45
C THR A 207 4.55 5.29 16.20
N VAL A 208 3.96 6.16 15.38
CA VAL A 208 4.57 7.47 15.09
C VAL A 208 4.60 8.36 16.33
N THR A 209 3.52 8.39 17.11
CA THR A 209 3.48 9.20 18.34
C THR A 209 4.56 8.74 19.33
N VAL A 210 4.68 7.44 19.56
CA VAL A 210 5.71 6.88 20.46
C VAL A 210 7.12 7.17 19.94
N PHE A 211 7.36 6.98 18.65
CA PHE A 211 8.66 7.24 18.04
C PHE A 211 9.07 8.72 18.15
N LEU A 212 8.12 9.64 17.92
CA LEU A 212 8.38 11.07 18.07
C LEU A 212 8.63 11.46 19.53
N MET A 213 7.87 10.89 20.47
CA MET A 213 8.12 11.11 21.90
C MET A 213 9.52 10.65 22.30
N TYR A 214 9.98 9.52 21.74
CA TYR A 214 11.34 9.03 21.95
C TYR A 214 12.40 9.99 21.39
N MET A 215 12.28 10.38 20.12
CA MET A 215 13.25 11.29 19.48
C MET A 215 13.31 12.66 20.17
N ARG A 216 12.17 13.22 20.57
CA ARG A 216 12.12 14.49 21.33
C ARG A 216 12.72 14.35 22.73
N SER A 217 12.63 13.18 23.35
CA SER A 217 13.28 12.89 24.63
C SER A 217 14.80 12.91 24.49
N GLU A 218 15.36 12.36 23.41
CA GLU A 218 16.79 12.41 23.14
C GLU A 218 17.27 13.84 22.85
N GLU A 219 16.52 14.62 22.07
CA GLU A 219 16.86 16.01 21.74
C GLU A 219 16.87 16.92 22.99
N ASN A 220 15.90 16.73 23.89
CA ASN A 220 15.87 17.45 25.16
C ASN A 220 17.01 17.06 26.09
N GLN A 221 17.45 15.80 26.06
CA GLN A 221 18.56 15.32 26.88
C GLN A 221 19.90 15.85 26.36
N ILE A 222 20.08 15.90 25.04
CA ILE A 222 21.26 16.52 24.40
C ILE A 222 21.32 18.02 24.69
N ARG A 223 20.20 18.75 24.59
CA ARG A 223 20.14 20.17 24.96
C ARG A 223 20.44 20.42 26.44
N GLY A 224 19.98 19.53 27.33
CA GLY A 224 20.28 19.59 28.76
C GLY A 224 21.77 19.43 29.06
N ASP A 225 22.46 18.51 28.38
CA ASP A 225 23.91 18.28 28.54
C ASP A 225 24.73 19.47 27.99
N LEU A 226 24.31 20.07 26.87
CA LEU A 226 24.96 21.26 26.31
C LEU A 226 24.84 22.50 27.21
N SER A 227 23.67 22.77 27.80
CA SER A 227 23.52 23.84 28.79
C SER A 227 24.24 23.56 30.11
N GLY A 228 24.45 22.29 30.47
CA GLY A 228 25.28 21.90 31.60
C GLY A 228 26.78 22.15 31.37
N CYS A 229 27.26 22.02 30.13
CA CYS A 229 28.64 22.30 29.76
C CYS A 229 28.98 23.81 29.70
N GLU A 230 28.01 24.69 29.41
CA GLU A 230 28.24 26.15 29.44
C GLU A 230 28.30 26.74 30.86
N ALA A 231 27.89 25.99 31.89
CA ALA A 231 27.97 26.39 33.29
C ALA A 231 29.25 25.86 33.99
N GLY A 232 30.43 26.25 33.49
CA GLY A 232 31.76 26.02 34.12
C GLY A 232 32.47 27.35 34.44
N PRO A 233 33.39 27.40 35.43
CA PRO A 233 33.42 28.43 36.48
C PRO A 233 33.89 29.82 36.02
N ALA A 234 33.27 30.85 36.61
CA ALA A 234 33.73 32.23 36.54
C ALA A 234 35.16 32.34 37.10
N ILE A 235 36.10 32.73 36.24
CA ILE A 235 37.48 33.02 36.61
C ILE A 235 37.48 34.29 37.47
N GLN A 236 37.71 34.11 38.77
CA GLN A 236 37.93 35.19 39.71
C GLN A 236 39.32 35.79 39.45
N GLN A 237 39.35 37.01 38.89
CA GLN A 237 40.60 37.78 38.77
C GLN A 237 41.04 38.29 40.16
N PRO A 238 42.33 38.19 40.52
CA PRO A 238 42.84 38.77 41.76
C PRO A 238 43.18 40.26 41.52
N SER A 239 42.48 41.17 42.19
CA SER A 239 42.85 42.58 42.25
C SER A 239 43.94 42.79 43.31
N SER A 240 45.09 43.29 42.86
CA SER A 240 46.22 43.74 43.66
C SER A 240 45.95 45.09 44.33
N PHE A 241 46.64 45.29 45.46
CA PHE A 241 46.71 46.46 46.36
C PHE A 241 45.67 46.56 47.47
#